data_AF-A0A0R3WHX6-F1
#
_entry.id   AF-A0A0R3WHX6-F1
#
_cell.length_a   1.000
_cell.length_b   1.000
_cell.length_c   1.000
_cell.angle_alpha   90.00
_cell.angle_beta   90.00
_cell.angle_gamma   90.00
#
_symmetry.space_group_name_H-M   'P 1'
#
loop_
_entity.id
_entity.type
_entity.pdbx_description
1 polymer ?
#
loop_
_entity_poly.entity_id
_entity_poly.type
_entity_poly.pdbx_seq_one_letter_code
_entity_poly.pdbx_strand_id
1 'polypeptide(L)'
;MCEISGFPIDGSYEYLRKLFSSGCTHIVGNLIIYGLRSTADGPGPDLSFLKDIEEISGFLIIMNSSVDEIPLSSLKIIRGLGSGYSLREDLPKASVLIRHTYEAGRMLKKVDLSNLRVIQNGDVYMFDNPQGCDLTPGLSWDGLFANPAIQRFHTSTVSELNQGDSSQTEPCPSSPGKDGSQQPL
;
A
#
# COMPACT_ATOMS: atom_id res chain seq x y z
N MET A 1 20.97 1.20 0.78
CA MET A 1 19.87 0.77 -0.12
C MET A 1 19.80 -0.75 -0.12
N CYS A 2 18.61 -1.32 -0.27
CA CYS A 2 18.39 -2.76 -0.20
C CYS A 2 17.76 -3.26 -1.48
N GLU A 3 18.44 -4.18 -2.15
CA GLU A 3 17.92 -4.81 -3.35
C GLU A 3 16.95 -5.93 -2.97
N ILE A 4 15.75 -5.88 -3.56
CA ILE A 4 14.73 -6.91 -3.43
C ILE A 4 14.49 -7.54 -4.79
N SER A 5 14.50 -8.87 -4.84
CA SER A 5 14.16 -9.64 -6.02
C SER A 5 13.19 -10.77 -5.69
N GLY A 6 12.17 -10.93 -6.54
CA GLY A 6 11.20 -12.03 -6.45
C GLY A 6 10.05 -11.81 -5.46
N PHE A 7 9.16 -12.81 -5.40
CA PHE A 7 7.99 -12.87 -4.51
C PHE A 7 8.27 -13.85 -3.35
N PRO A 8 7.97 -13.50 -2.09
CA PRO A 8 8.20 -14.39 -0.96
C PRO A 8 7.16 -15.54 -0.94
N ILE A 9 7.63 -16.79 -1.04
CA ILE A 9 6.76 -17.97 -1.25
C ILE A 9 6.08 -18.46 0.05
N ASP A 10 6.73 -18.32 1.22
CA ASP A 10 6.25 -18.86 2.51
C ASP A 10 5.88 -17.76 3.53
N GLY A 11 5.56 -16.57 3.03
CA GLY A 11 5.35 -15.37 3.85
C GLY A 11 6.61 -14.53 3.98
N SER A 12 6.43 -13.22 4.19
CA SER A 12 7.50 -12.25 4.03
C SER A 12 8.30 -11.96 5.30
N TYR A 13 7.90 -12.46 6.48
CA TYR A 13 8.46 -11.98 7.76
C TYR A 13 9.98 -12.14 7.89
N GLU A 14 10.50 -13.38 7.88
CA GLU A 14 11.94 -13.60 8.08
C GLU A 14 12.79 -13.01 6.95
N TYR A 15 12.26 -13.01 5.72
CA TYR A 15 12.91 -12.37 4.58
C TYR A 15 13.04 -10.86 4.78
N LEU A 16 11.94 -10.17 5.08
CA LEU A 16 11.94 -8.72 5.30
C LEU A 16 12.78 -8.36 6.53
N ARG A 17 12.63 -9.10 7.64
CA ARG A 17 13.41 -8.88 8.86
C ARG A 17 14.91 -8.96 8.60
N LYS A 18 15.37 -9.98 7.87
CA LYS A 18 16.78 -10.13 7.48
C LYS A 18 17.24 -9.01 6.55
N LEU A 19 16.39 -8.57 5.63
CA LEU A 19 16.73 -7.50 4.70
C LEU A 19 16.93 -6.16 5.40
N PHE A 20 16.04 -5.83 6.35
CA PHE A 20 16.05 -4.54 7.05
C PHE A 20 16.89 -4.54 8.33
N SER A 21 17.50 -5.67 8.73
CA SER A 21 18.34 -5.74 9.93
C SER A 21 19.58 -4.83 9.88
N SER A 22 19.94 -4.31 8.71
CA SER A 22 21.06 -3.38 8.49
C SER A 22 20.66 -1.90 8.51
N GLY A 23 19.41 -1.56 8.90
CA GLY A 23 18.96 -0.17 9.01
C GLY A 23 18.65 0.49 7.67
N CYS A 24 18.05 -0.27 6.76
CA CYS A 24 17.87 0.14 5.39
C CYS A 24 16.62 0.99 5.18
N THR A 25 16.81 2.22 4.68
CA THR A 25 15.70 3.17 4.50
C THR A 25 15.23 3.27 3.04
N HIS A 26 16.00 2.78 2.08
CA HIS A 26 15.68 2.88 0.64
C HIS A 26 15.71 1.50 -0.01
N ILE A 27 14.60 1.11 -0.63
CA ILE A 27 14.43 -0.16 -1.32
C ILE A 27 14.64 0.03 -2.82
N VAL A 28 15.54 -0.75 -3.40
CA VAL A 28 15.70 -0.91 -4.84
C VAL A 28 14.97 -2.18 -5.25
N GLY A 29 13.78 -2.02 -5.81
CA GLY A 29 12.87 -3.10 -6.15
C GLY A 29 11.51 -2.92 -5.50
N ASN A 30 10.80 -4.04 -5.33
CA ASN A 30 9.42 -4.06 -4.87
C ASN A 30 9.35 -4.46 -3.40
N LEU A 31 8.62 -3.72 -2.58
CA LEU A 31 8.28 -4.16 -1.24
C LEU A 31 7.04 -5.04 -1.30
N ILE A 32 7.23 -6.35 -1.11
CA ILE A 32 6.14 -7.34 -1.11
C ILE A 32 5.95 -7.87 0.31
N ILE A 33 4.83 -7.49 0.92
CA ILE A 33 4.36 -7.97 2.21
C ILE A 33 3.27 -8.99 1.95
N TYR A 34 3.56 -10.25 2.25
CA TYR A 34 2.68 -11.37 1.93
C TYR A 34 2.61 -12.34 3.10
N GLY A 35 1.43 -12.88 3.40
CA GLY A 35 1.30 -14.00 4.32
C GLY A 35 1.67 -13.67 5.77
N LEU A 36 1.63 -12.41 6.20
CA LEU A 36 1.89 -12.06 7.60
C LEU A 36 0.68 -12.45 8.45
N ARG A 37 0.90 -13.29 9.47
CA ARG A 37 -0.16 -13.80 10.33
C ARG A 37 0.18 -13.54 11.80
N SER A 38 -0.83 -13.15 12.57
CA SER A 38 -0.72 -13.20 14.04
C SER A 38 -0.89 -14.63 14.53
N THR A 39 -0.12 -15.01 15.56
CA THR A 39 -0.26 -16.33 16.18
C THR A 39 -1.61 -16.46 16.91
N ALA A 40 -2.11 -17.69 17.09
CA ALA A 40 -3.40 -17.94 17.74
C ALA A 40 -3.50 -17.31 19.15
N ASP A 41 -2.41 -17.36 19.90
CA ASP A 41 -2.38 -17.07 21.35
C ASP A 41 -1.24 -16.13 21.76
N GLY A 42 -0.61 -15.42 20.81
CA GLY A 42 0.57 -14.60 21.07
C GLY A 42 0.60 -13.30 20.26
N PRO A 43 1.53 -12.38 20.58
CA PRO A 43 1.69 -11.15 19.83
C PRO A 43 1.99 -11.45 18.35
N GLY A 44 1.54 -10.56 17.47
CA GLY A 44 1.91 -10.61 16.05
C GLY A 44 3.42 -10.45 15.85
N PRO A 45 3.93 -10.68 14.62
CA PRO A 45 5.33 -10.46 14.30
C PRO A 45 5.76 -9.01 14.60
N ASP A 46 7.00 -8.81 15.07
CA ASP A 46 7.54 -7.46 15.26
C ASP A 46 7.92 -6.85 13.91
N LEU A 47 7.09 -5.92 13.43
CA LEU A 47 7.28 -5.22 12.17
C LEU A 47 7.93 -3.84 12.33
N SER A 48 8.50 -3.54 13.50
CA SER A 48 9.06 -2.22 13.81
C SER A 48 10.17 -1.79 12.83
N PHE A 49 10.91 -2.73 12.26
CA PHE A 49 11.93 -2.49 11.24
C PHE A 49 11.40 -1.90 9.92
N LEU A 50 10.08 -1.98 9.65
CA LEU A 50 9.48 -1.36 8.45
C LEU A 50 9.32 0.16 8.61
N LYS A 51 9.35 0.68 9.84
CA LYS A 51 9.12 2.10 10.14
C LYS A 51 10.14 3.02 9.49
N ASP A 52 11.35 2.54 9.27
CA ASP A 52 12.46 3.35 8.78
C ASP A 52 12.53 3.40 7.24
N ILE A 53 11.66 2.65 6.55
CA ILE A 53 11.59 2.68 5.09
C ILE A 53 11.05 4.05 4.65
N GLU A 54 11.83 4.77 3.86
CA GLU A 54 11.52 6.11 3.34
C GLU A 54 11.16 6.10 1.86
N GLU A 55 11.70 5.15 1.08
CA GLU A 55 11.52 5.13 -0.37
C GLU A 55 11.50 3.70 -0.93
N ILE A 56 10.60 3.48 -1.89
CA ILE A 56 10.51 2.26 -2.70
C ILE A 56 10.69 2.64 -4.17
N SER A 57 11.71 2.08 -4.84
CA SER A 57 11.94 2.35 -6.26
C SER A 57 10.93 1.65 -7.17
N GLY A 58 10.41 0.49 -6.78
CA GLY A 58 9.42 -0.29 -7.51
C GLY A 58 8.02 -0.12 -6.93
N PHE A 59 7.38 -1.23 -6.59
CA PHE A 59 5.97 -1.31 -6.18
C PHE A 59 5.82 -1.72 -4.71
N LEU A 60 4.72 -1.31 -4.08
CA LEU A 60 4.28 -1.78 -2.77
C LEU A 60 3.12 -2.79 -2.95
N ILE A 61 3.30 -4.02 -2.50
CA ILE A 61 2.26 -5.05 -2.56
C ILE A 61 2.03 -5.56 -1.14
N ILE A 62 0.79 -5.48 -0.67
CA ILE A 62 0.33 -6.02 0.62
C ILE A 62 -0.81 -6.98 0.34
N MET A 63 -0.57 -8.28 0.58
CA MET A 63 -1.56 -9.31 0.29
C MET A 63 -1.59 -10.39 1.35
N ASN A 64 -2.75 -11.03 1.55
CA ASN A 64 -2.92 -12.21 2.41
C ASN A 64 -2.31 -12.02 3.81
N SER A 65 -2.50 -10.84 4.42
CA SER A 65 -1.85 -10.47 5.67
C SER A 65 -2.88 -10.04 6.71
N SER A 66 -2.89 -10.67 7.88
CA SER A 66 -3.88 -10.56 8.97
C SER A 66 -3.23 -10.20 10.33
N VAL A 67 -2.31 -9.24 10.30
CA VAL A 67 -1.64 -8.63 11.48
C VAL A 67 -2.36 -7.36 11.92
N ASP A 68 -2.10 -6.77 13.08
CA ASP A 68 -2.80 -5.55 13.49
C ASP A 68 -2.41 -4.32 12.65
N GLU A 69 -1.11 -4.09 12.46
CA GLU A 69 -0.59 -2.90 11.78
C GLU A 69 0.62 -3.24 10.90
N ILE A 70 0.69 -2.63 9.71
CA ILE A 70 1.91 -2.56 8.89
C ILE A 70 2.47 -1.14 9.00
N PRO A 71 3.59 -0.94 9.73
CA PRO A 71 4.05 0.40 10.08
C PRO A 71 5.05 0.93 9.04
N LEU A 72 4.56 1.62 8.00
CA LEU A 72 5.38 2.28 6.98
C LEU A 72 5.44 3.80 7.21
N SER A 73 5.50 4.20 8.48
CA SER A 73 5.29 5.57 8.91
C SER A 73 6.31 6.57 8.36
N SER A 74 7.50 6.15 7.93
CA SER A 74 8.49 7.06 7.32
C SER A 74 8.48 7.05 5.79
N LEU A 75 7.64 6.21 5.16
CA LEU A 75 7.61 6.04 3.72
C LEU A 75 7.09 7.33 3.08
N LYS A 76 7.90 7.95 2.22
CA LYS A 76 7.60 9.24 1.56
C LYS A 76 7.30 9.07 0.07
N ILE A 77 7.98 8.14 -0.59
CA ILE A 77 8.01 8.05 -2.05
C ILE A 77 7.85 6.59 -2.50
N ILE A 78 6.91 6.37 -3.41
CA ILE A 78 6.81 5.16 -4.22
C ILE A 78 7.04 5.55 -5.67
N ARG A 79 8.13 5.10 -6.27
CA ARG A 79 8.49 5.54 -7.62
C ARG A 79 7.78 4.76 -8.73
N GLY A 80 7.42 3.51 -8.50
CA GLY A 80 6.78 2.68 -9.51
C GLY A 80 7.64 2.47 -10.76
N LEU A 81 8.97 2.34 -10.62
CA LEU A 81 9.86 2.04 -11.73
C LEU A 81 9.72 0.59 -12.19
N GLY A 82 9.86 0.35 -13.50
CA GLY A 82 9.67 -0.96 -14.12
C GLY A 82 8.31 -1.09 -14.79
N SER A 83 7.86 -2.32 -15.02
CA SER A 83 6.63 -2.62 -15.78
C SER A 83 5.34 -2.61 -14.95
N GLY A 84 5.41 -2.28 -13.66
CA GLY A 84 4.28 -2.34 -12.73
C GLY A 84 3.83 -3.76 -12.39
N TYR A 85 3.01 -3.90 -11.34
CA TYR A 85 2.31 -5.16 -11.08
C TYR A 85 1.06 -5.25 -11.97
N SER A 86 0.97 -6.32 -12.76
CA SER A 86 -0.18 -6.55 -13.65
C SER A 86 -1.23 -7.36 -12.91
N LEU A 87 -2.39 -6.75 -12.62
CA LEU A 87 -3.54 -7.50 -12.10
C LEU A 87 -4.21 -8.30 -13.22
N ARG A 88 -4.29 -7.71 -14.42
CA ARG A 88 -4.78 -8.29 -15.67
C ARG A 88 -4.10 -7.58 -16.84
N GLU A 89 -4.23 -8.10 -18.06
CA GLU A 89 -3.54 -7.55 -19.23
C GLU A 89 -4.12 -6.22 -19.73
N ASP A 90 -5.42 -6.03 -19.56
CA ASP A 90 -6.24 -4.89 -20.00
C ASP A 90 -6.36 -3.78 -18.95
N LEU A 91 -5.81 -3.99 -17.75
CA LEU A 91 -5.83 -2.99 -16.68
C LEU A 91 -4.53 -2.19 -16.61
N PRO A 92 -4.59 -0.90 -16.20
CA PRO A 92 -3.42 -0.14 -15.84
C PRO A 92 -2.60 -0.87 -14.78
N LYS A 93 -1.28 -0.76 -14.89
CA LYS A 93 -0.36 -1.42 -13.97
C LYS A 93 -0.41 -0.77 -12.58
N ALA A 94 -0.35 -1.60 -11.54
CA ALA A 94 -0.34 -1.14 -10.16
C ALA A 94 1.07 -0.80 -9.69
N SER A 95 1.20 0.32 -8.97
CA SER A 95 2.38 0.61 -8.14
C SER A 95 2.11 0.39 -6.65
N VAL A 96 0.84 0.39 -6.26
CA VAL A 96 0.39 -0.04 -4.94
C VAL A 96 -0.78 -1.02 -5.09
N LEU A 97 -0.68 -2.17 -4.41
CA LEU A 97 -1.76 -3.15 -4.30
C LEU A 97 -1.94 -3.53 -2.84
N ILE A 98 -3.15 -3.36 -2.30
CA ILE A 98 -3.52 -3.82 -0.96
C ILE A 98 -4.78 -4.68 -1.08
N ARG A 99 -4.67 -5.98 -0.79
CA ARG A 99 -5.77 -6.92 -1.04
C ARG A 99 -5.80 -8.08 -0.06
N HIS A 100 -6.99 -8.58 0.28
CA HIS A 100 -7.20 -9.81 1.03
C HIS A 100 -6.46 -9.79 2.37
N THR A 101 -6.69 -8.73 3.14
CA THR A 101 -5.96 -8.47 4.40
C THR A 101 -6.64 -9.11 5.61
N TYR A 102 -7.21 -10.30 5.47
CA TYR A 102 -7.97 -10.97 6.52
C TYR A 102 -7.82 -12.50 6.44
N GLU A 103 -7.88 -13.16 7.59
CA GLU A 103 -7.87 -14.61 7.71
C GLU A 103 -8.37 -15.07 9.07
N ALA A 104 -9.19 -16.12 9.11
CA ALA A 104 -9.60 -16.81 10.35
C ALA A 104 -10.09 -15.87 11.48
N GLY A 105 -10.90 -14.87 11.14
CA GLY A 105 -11.46 -13.91 12.10
C GLY A 105 -10.50 -12.78 12.53
N ARG A 106 -9.30 -12.72 11.94
CA ARG A 106 -8.34 -11.62 12.07
C ARG A 106 -8.27 -10.82 10.79
N MET A 107 -7.93 -9.54 10.92
CA MET A 107 -7.76 -8.64 9.78
C MET A 107 -6.72 -7.58 10.08
N LEU A 108 -6.10 -7.07 9.01
CA LEU A 108 -5.29 -5.87 9.05
C LEU A 108 -6.15 -4.68 9.44
N LYS A 109 -5.76 -4.01 10.53
CA LYS A 109 -6.48 -2.83 11.03
C LYS A 109 -5.94 -1.54 10.45
N LYS A 110 -4.63 -1.49 10.16
CA LYS A 110 -3.98 -0.27 9.69
C LYS A 110 -2.74 -0.54 8.83
N VAL A 111 -2.59 0.22 7.75
CA VAL A 111 -1.32 0.46 7.07
C VAL A 111 -0.94 1.91 7.34
N ASP A 112 0.13 2.14 8.11
CA ASP A 112 0.57 3.50 8.41
C ASP A 112 1.34 4.08 7.23
N LEU A 113 0.68 4.93 6.45
CA LEU A 113 1.25 5.69 5.33
C LEU A 113 1.24 7.20 5.63
N SER A 114 1.29 7.59 6.91
CA SER A 114 1.14 8.99 7.34
C SER A 114 2.14 9.97 6.69
N ASN A 115 3.35 9.49 6.36
CA ASN A 115 4.35 10.32 5.67
C ASN A 115 4.43 10.13 4.16
N LEU A 116 3.53 9.36 3.54
CA LEU A 116 3.52 9.20 2.10
C LEU A 116 3.18 10.55 1.44
N ARG A 117 3.94 10.92 0.41
CA ARG A 117 3.80 12.22 -0.28
C ARG A 117 3.57 12.07 -1.76
N VAL A 118 4.19 11.07 -2.40
CA VAL A 118 4.10 10.93 -3.86
C VAL A 118 4.17 9.48 -4.31
N ILE A 119 3.31 9.16 -5.27
CA ILE A 119 3.33 7.95 -6.09
C ILE A 119 3.65 8.41 -7.51
N GLN A 120 4.88 8.17 -7.95
CA GLN A 120 5.38 8.77 -9.20
C GLN A 120 4.75 8.13 -10.44
N ASN A 121 4.47 6.83 -10.40
CA ASN A 121 3.94 6.08 -11.54
C ASN A 121 2.98 4.99 -11.06
N GLY A 122 2.12 4.53 -11.97
CA GLY A 122 1.19 3.41 -11.75
C GLY A 122 -0.03 3.77 -10.90
N ASP A 123 -1.04 2.93 -11.01
CA ASP A 123 -2.30 3.06 -10.29
C ASP A 123 -2.23 2.43 -8.89
N VAL A 124 -3.19 2.80 -8.04
CA VAL A 124 -3.38 2.21 -6.71
C VAL A 124 -4.63 1.35 -6.73
N TYR A 125 -4.51 0.11 -6.26
CA TYR A 125 -5.63 -0.81 -6.11
C TYR A 125 -5.78 -1.23 -4.65
N MET A 126 -6.95 -1.00 -4.06
CA MET A 126 -7.27 -1.42 -2.69
C MET A 126 -8.67 -2.01 -2.63
N PHE A 127 -8.76 -3.34 -2.70
CA PHE A 127 -10.04 -4.06 -2.75
C PHE A 127 -9.95 -5.35 -1.96
N ASP A 128 -11.09 -5.99 -1.67
CA ASP A 128 -11.14 -7.24 -0.90
C ASP A 128 -10.49 -7.10 0.49
N ASN A 129 -10.76 -5.97 1.16
CA ASN A 129 -10.29 -5.66 2.50
C ASN A 129 -11.50 -5.26 3.37
N PRO A 130 -11.83 -5.98 4.45
CA PRO A 130 -13.01 -5.68 5.27
C PRO A 130 -13.05 -4.27 5.86
N GLN A 131 -11.88 -3.64 6.09
CA GLN A 131 -11.77 -2.27 6.59
C GLN A 131 -12.05 -1.21 5.52
N GLY A 132 -11.97 -1.54 4.23
CA GLY A 132 -12.04 -0.55 3.16
C GLY A 132 -11.07 0.62 3.39
N CYS A 133 -11.59 1.84 3.36
CA CYS A 133 -10.81 3.08 3.53
C CYS A 133 -10.22 3.29 4.93
N ASP A 134 -10.81 2.68 5.96
CA ASP A 134 -10.30 2.78 7.33
C ASP A 134 -8.92 2.12 7.48
N LEU A 135 -8.51 1.31 6.50
CA LEU A 135 -7.20 0.68 6.45
C LEU A 135 -6.05 1.69 6.34
N THR A 136 -6.30 2.85 5.72
CA THR A 136 -5.31 3.93 5.53
C THR A 136 -5.91 5.26 6.00
N PRO A 137 -6.09 5.43 7.33
CA PRO A 137 -6.84 6.55 7.86
C PRO A 137 -6.16 7.90 7.55
N GLY A 138 -6.95 8.87 7.09
CA GLY A 138 -6.49 10.23 6.78
C GLY A 138 -5.68 10.37 5.48
N LEU A 139 -5.58 9.29 4.68
CA LEU A 139 -4.89 9.30 3.40
C LEU A 139 -5.89 9.54 2.26
N SER A 140 -5.61 10.55 1.42
CA SER A 140 -6.32 10.76 0.15
C SER A 140 -5.41 10.36 -0.99
N TRP A 141 -5.73 9.24 -1.66
CA TRP A 141 -4.89 8.67 -2.72
C TRP A 141 -4.73 9.60 -3.93
N ASP A 142 -5.81 10.29 -4.34
CA ASP A 142 -5.77 11.20 -5.49
C ASP A 142 -4.75 12.33 -5.31
N GLY A 143 -4.56 12.80 -4.07
CA GLY A 143 -3.59 13.83 -3.73
C GLY A 143 -2.12 13.36 -3.75
N LEU A 144 -1.87 12.07 -3.93
CA LEU A 144 -0.51 11.49 -3.96
C LEU A 144 0.02 11.27 -5.38
N PHE A 145 -0.84 11.32 -6.40
CA PHE A 145 -0.45 11.03 -7.76
C PHE A 145 0.42 12.14 -8.36
N ALA A 146 1.60 11.78 -8.86
CA ALA A 146 2.44 12.72 -9.59
C ALA A 146 1.81 13.15 -10.93
N ASN A 147 0.98 12.29 -11.53
CA ASN A 147 0.22 12.58 -12.74
C ASN A 147 -1.26 12.19 -12.59
N PRO A 148 -2.08 13.08 -11.99
CA PRO A 148 -3.51 12.83 -11.77
C PRO A 148 -4.33 12.74 -13.07
N ALA A 149 -3.77 13.10 -14.23
CA ALA A 149 -4.46 12.95 -15.50
C ALA A 149 -4.61 11.46 -15.90
N ILE A 150 -3.65 10.63 -15.52
CA ILE A 150 -3.58 9.22 -15.96
C ILE A 150 -3.59 8.21 -14.81
N GLN A 151 -3.21 8.62 -13.61
CA GLN A 151 -3.20 7.73 -12.44
C GLN A 151 -4.57 7.73 -11.77
N ARG A 152 -4.97 6.56 -11.27
CA ARG A 152 -6.26 6.38 -10.57
C ARG A 152 -6.13 5.50 -9.34
N PHE A 153 -7.04 5.74 -8.40
CA PHE A 153 -7.28 4.89 -7.25
C PHE A 153 -8.53 4.02 -7.49
N HIS A 154 -8.39 2.72 -7.29
CA HIS A 154 -9.45 1.72 -7.54
C HIS A 154 -9.79 0.96 -6.26
N THR A 155 -11.07 0.99 -5.86
CA THR A 155 -11.60 0.27 -4.69
C THR A 155 -12.38 -1.00 -5.05
N SER A 156 -12.83 -1.10 -6.31
CA SER A 156 -13.66 -2.18 -6.80
C SER A 156 -12.85 -3.35 -7.36
N THR A 157 -13.46 -4.52 -7.39
CA THR A 157 -12.85 -5.71 -7.95
C THR A 157 -12.68 -5.61 -9.46
N VAL A 158 -11.74 -6.40 -9.99
CA VAL A 158 -11.44 -6.58 -11.42
C VAL A 158 -12.66 -7.01 -12.26
N SER A 159 -13.71 -7.58 -11.64
CA SER A 159 -14.98 -7.95 -12.28
C SER A 159 -15.99 -6.81 -12.37
N GLU A 160 -15.91 -5.85 -11.45
CA GLU A 160 -16.77 -4.66 -11.39
C GLU A 160 -16.22 -3.54 -12.28
N LEU A 161 -14.89 -3.46 -12.47
CA LEU A 161 -14.26 -2.55 -13.42
C LEU A 161 -14.64 -2.82 -14.90
N ASN A 162 -15.14 -4.02 -15.20
CA ASN A 162 -15.56 -4.44 -16.55
C ASN A 162 -17.04 -4.21 -16.85
N GLN A 163 -17.85 -3.98 -15.82
CA GLN A 163 -19.22 -3.55 -16.01
C GLN A 163 -19.16 -2.03 -16.01
N GLY A 164 -19.49 -1.39 -17.12
CA GLY A 164 -19.59 0.07 -17.23
C GLY A 164 -20.77 0.61 -16.42
N ASP A 165 -20.87 0.20 -15.16
CA ASP A 165 -21.93 0.55 -14.25
C ASP A 165 -21.40 1.62 -13.30
N SER A 166 -22.05 2.78 -13.39
CA SER A 166 -21.89 3.94 -12.54
C SER A 166 -22.43 3.70 -11.11
N SER A 167 -22.32 2.48 -10.57
CA SER A 167 -22.60 2.21 -9.17
C SER A 167 -21.41 2.73 -8.36
N GLN A 168 -21.62 3.94 -7.85
CA GLN A 168 -20.72 4.70 -6.99
C GLN A 168 -20.15 3.82 -5.87
N THR A 169 -18.93 3.32 -6.04
CA THR A 169 -18.07 3.07 -4.89
C THR A 169 -17.67 4.43 -4.38
N GLU A 170 -18.25 4.85 -3.25
CA GLU A 170 -17.82 6.05 -2.53
C GLU A 170 -16.29 6.01 -2.42
N PRO A 171 -15.58 6.91 -3.12
CA PRO A 171 -14.13 7.00 -3.01
C PRO A 171 -13.79 7.26 -1.55
N CYS A 172 -12.64 6.76 -1.10
CA CYS A 172 -12.18 7.10 0.24
C CYS A 172 -12.24 8.62 0.43
N PRO A 173 -12.91 9.10 1.49
CA PRO A 173 -13.18 10.53 1.62
C PRO A 173 -11.87 11.29 1.54
N SER A 174 -11.84 12.30 0.68
CA SER A 174 -10.73 13.25 0.64
C SER A 174 -10.61 13.88 2.01
N SER A 175 -9.42 13.79 2.62
CA SER A 175 -9.14 14.42 3.91
C SER A 175 -9.55 15.90 3.83
N PRO A 176 -10.23 16.46 4.85
CA PRO A 176 -10.62 17.87 4.83
C PRO A 176 -9.37 18.73 4.61
N GLY A 177 -9.44 19.54 3.55
CA GLY A 177 -8.28 20.16 2.93
C GLY A 177 -7.43 21.01 3.87
N LYS A 178 -6.12 20.96 3.65
CA LYS A 178 -5.30 22.17 3.70
C LYS A 178 -5.67 23.01 2.47
N ASP A 179 -6.73 23.81 2.57
CA ASP A 179 -7.00 24.84 1.58
C ASP A 179 -6.47 26.20 2.07
N GLY A 180 -5.73 26.84 1.16
CA GLY A 180 -5.62 28.28 0.95
C GLY A 180 -5.47 29.23 2.14
N SER A 181 -4.25 29.75 2.28
CA SER A 181 -3.96 31.19 2.18
C SER A 181 -5.08 32.18 2.58
N GLN A 182 -4.85 32.93 3.67
CA GLN A 182 -5.32 34.31 3.76
C GLN A 182 -4.17 35.25 4.14
N GLN A 183 -4.13 36.34 3.37
CA GLN A 183 -3.12 37.38 3.17
C GLN A 183 -2.78 38.23 4.41
N PRO A 184 -1.70 39.04 4.34
CA PRO A 184 -1.27 39.91 5.43
C PRO A 184 -2.21 41.12 5.61
N LEU A 185 -2.25 41.60 6.85
CA LEU A 185 -2.61 42.96 7.26
C LEU A 185 -1.46 43.52 8.09
#